data_AF-A0A1Y1WMC7-F1
#
_entry.id   AF-A0A1Y1WMC7-F1
#
_cell.length_a   1.000
_cell.length_b   1.000
_cell.length_c   1.000
_cell.angle_alpha   90.00
_cell.angle_beta   90.00
_cell.angle_gamma   90.00
#
_symmetry.space_group_name_H-M   'P 1'
#
loop_
_entity.id
_entity.type
_entity.pdbx_description
1 polymer ?
#
loop_
_entity_poly.entity_id
_entity_poly.type
_entity_poly.pdbx_seq_one_letter_code
_entity_poly.pdbx_strand_id
1 'polypeptide(L)'
;MFPDIPEAAIRLDLSRTGSPVITSDNILRNGGTLPMPPEARQPQARPVMIGETTVTLNSGTGQRRTAGSGGTSSGVQLNAAQSPLVSRLRISKDADTEPLPPQPPKVWETDAGKRAEVLMKRKEFMLMEARKKFLEKKKQSKAAEKAPAATASTTAE
;
A
#
# COMPACT_ATOMS: atom_id res chain seq x y z
N MET A 1 -9.02 -22.08 12.52
CA MET A 1 -8.79 -20.91 13.40
C MET A 1 -10.06 -20.50 14.13
N PHE A 2 -11.24 -20.49 13.49
CA PHE A 2 -12.51 -20.17 14.14
C PHE A 2 -13.61 -21.15 13.72
N PRO A 3 -13.83 -22.26 14.45
CA PRO A 3 -14.81 -23.28 14.09
C PRO A 3 -16.27 -22.86 14.36
N ASP A 4 -16.48 -21.96 15.32
CA ASP A 4 -17.82 -21.53 15.75
C ASP A 4 -18.39 -20.37 14.90
N ILE A 5 -17.61 -19.86 13.94
CA ILE A 5 -17.98 -18.69 13.13
C ILE A 5 -18.39 -19.14 11.74
N PRO A 6 -19.57 -18.71 11.25
CA PRO A 6 -20.03 -19.11 9.93
C PRO A 6 -19.12 -18.56 8.84
N GLU A 7 -18.76 -19.40 7.88
CA GLU A 7 -17.93 -19.02 6.75
C GLU A 7 -18.50 -17.85 5.94
N ALA A 8 -19.84 -17.74 5.86
CA ALA A 8 -20.50 -16.64 5.17
C ALA A 8 -20.16 -15.27 5.78
N ALA A 9 -20.08 -15.19 7.11
CA ALA A 9 -19.70 -13.96 7.81
C ALA A 9 -18.22 -13.64 7.62
N ILE A 10 -17.36 -14.67 7.64
CA ILE A 10 -15.93 -14.53 7.36
C ILE A 10 -15.70 -14.02 5.93
N ARG A 11 -16.41 -14.57 4.94
CA ARG A 11 -16.31 -14.13 3.53
C ARG A 11 -16.76 -12.68 3.36
N LEU A 12 -17.83 -12.28 4.04
CA LEU A 12 -18.30 -10.89 4.03
C LEU A 12 -17.26 -9.96 4.66
N ASP A 13 -16.74 -10.30 5.84
CA ASP A 13 -15.75 -9.44 6.51
C ASP A 13 -14.44 -9.37 5.73
N LEU A 14 -14.00 -10.48 5.12
CA LEU A 14 -12.87 -10.50 4.19
C LEU A 14 -13.14 -9.65 2.95
N SER A 15 -14.36 -9.64 2.41
CA SER A 15 -14.72 -8.78 1.28
C SER A 15 -14.70 -7.29 1.63
N ARG A 16 -14.92 -6.96 2.91
CA ARG A 16 -14.86 -5.58 3.43
C ARG A 16 -13.44 -5.14 3.78
N THR A 17 -12.67 -5.98 4.46
CA THR A 17 -11.34 -5.63 5.00
C THR A 17 -10.20 -5.96 4.03
N GLY A 18 -10.40 -6.95 3.14
CA GLY A 18 -9.39 -7.43 2.20
C GLY A 18 -8.18 -8.10 2.86
N SER A 19 -8.21 -8.35 4.18
CA SER A 19 -7.06 -8.86 4.92
C SER A 19 -7.48 -9.88 5.98
N PRO A 20 -6.94 -11.11 5.95
CA PRO A 20 -7.27 -12.14 6.92
C PRO A 20 -6.83 -11.77 8.34
N VAL A 21 -5.75 -11.00 8.48
CA VAL A 21 -5.24 -10.54 9.79
C VAL A 21 -6.25 -9.59 10.45
N ILE A 22 -6.81 -8.67 9.67
CA ILE A 22 -7.80 -7.71 10.17
C ILE A 22 -9.10 -8.44 10.50
N THR A 23 -9.55 -9.37 9.66
CA THR A 23 -10.72 -10.21 9.96
C THR A 23 -10.54 -11.05 11.22
N SER A 24 -9.35 -11.62 11.46
CA SER A 24 -9.09 -12.33 12.72
C SER A 24 -9.10 -11.41 13.95
N ASP A 25 -8.59 -10.17 13.84
CA ASP A 25 -8.64 -9.19 14.94
C ASP A 25 -10.09 -8.74 15.23
N ASN A 26 -10.89 -8.51 14.19
CA ASN A 26 -12.32 -8.19 14.33
C ASN A 26 -13.10 -9.31 15.02
N ILE A 27 -12.83 -10.57 14.63
CA ILE A 27 -13.42 -11.75 15.24
C ILE A 27 -13.11 -11.80 16.74
N LEU A 28 -11.84 -11.60 17.11
CA LEU A 28 -11.40 -11.67 18.51
C LEU A 28 -11.95 -10.51 19.35
N ARG A 29 -12.02 -9.30 18.78
CA ARG A 29 -12.57 -8.11 19.45
C ARG A 29 -14.06 -8.19 19.71
N ASN A 30 -14.81 -8.78 18.78
CA ASN A 30 -16.27 -8.87 18.86
C ASN A 30 -16.75 -10.14 19.59
N GLY A 31 -15.88 -10.75 20.40
CA GLY A 31 -16.22 -11.93 21.21
C GLY A 31 -16.55 -13.17 20.37
N GLY A 32 -15.91 -13.32 19.21
CA GLY A 32 -16.13 -14.47 18.33
C GLY A 32 -17.34 -14.34 17.41
N THR A 33 -17.96 -13.16 17.29
CA THR A 33 -19.11 -12.96 16.40
C THR A 33 -18.83 -11.90 15.33
N LEU A 34 -19.09 -12.25 14.07
CA LEU A 34 -19.08 -11.30 12.96
C LEU A 34 -20.53 -10.91 12.62
N PRO A 35 -20.77 -9.67 12.15
CA PRO A 35 -22.09 -9.25 11.73
C PRO A 35 -22.59 -10.19 10.63
N MET A 36 -23.68 -10.91 10.93
CA MET A 36 -24.23 -11.90 10.03
C MET A 36 -24.68 -11.20 8.75
N PRO A 37 -24.24 -11.67 7.56
CA PRO A 37 -24.77 -11.16 6.31
C PRO A 37 -26.29 -11.31 6.34
N PRO A 38 -27.05 -10.29 5.90
CA PRO A 38 -28.49 -10.48 5.69
C PRO A 38 -28.66 -11.67 4.75
N GLU A 39 -29.48 -12.66 5.15
CA GLU A 39 -29.78 -13.81 4.30
C GLU A 39 -30.26 -13.30 2.94
N ALA A 40 -29.37 -13.37 1.95
CA ALA A 40 -29.80 -13.27 0.57
C ALA A 40 -30.75 -14.45 0.38
N ARG A 41 -32.06 -14.17 0.30
CA ARG A 41 -33.08 -15.16 -0.07
C ARG A 41 -32.51 -15.95 -1.23
N GLN A 42 -32.15 -17.20 -0.97
CA GLN A 42 -31.75 -18.08 -2.06
C GLN A 42 -32.93 -18.10 -3.03
N PRO A 43 -32.71 -17.89 -4.34
CA PRO A 43 -33.75 -18.22 -5.30
C PRO A 43 -34.04 -19.69 -5.09
N GLN A 44 -35.24 -19.98 -4.59
CA GLN A 44 -35.78 -21.33 -4.40
C GLN A 44 -35.45 -22.12 -5.66
N ALA A 45 -34.60 -23.14 -5.50
CA ALA A 45 -34.34 -24.10 -6.55
C ALA A 45 -35.70 -24.68 -6.95
N ARG A 46 -36.16 -24.33 -8.16
CA ARG A 46 -37.32 -24.97 -8.76
C ARG A 46 -36.98 -26.46 -8.93
N PRO A 47 -37.89 -27.39 -8.61
CA PRO A 47 -37.64 -28.80 -8.82
C PRO A 47 -37.46 -29.04 -10.34
N VAL A 48 -36.35 -29.67 -10.69
CA VAL A 48 -36.08 -30.16 -12.05
C VAL A 48 -37.02 -31.35 -12.28
N MET A 49 -38.05 -31.15 -13.11
CA MET A 49 -38.70 -32.23 -13.83
C MET A 49 -37.91 -32.44 -15.12
N ILE A 50 -37.44 -33.67 -15.30
CA ILE A 50 -36.76 -34.17 -16.50
C ILE A 50 -37.80 -34.24 -17.62
N GLY A 51 -37.53 -33.60 -18.77
CA GLY A 51 -38.36 -33.77 -19.97
C GLY A 51 -38.11 -32.73 -21.06
N GLU A 52 -37.46 -33.19 -22.13
CA GLU A 52 -37.66 -32.77 -23.52
C GLU A 52 -37.06 -31.44 -24.03
N THR A 53 -36.03 -31.62 -24.86
CA THR A 53 -35.69 -30.96 -26.14
C THR A 53 -36.28 -29.58 -26.46
N THR A 54 -35.41 -28.60 -26.80
CA THR A 54 -35.32 -27.95 -28.15
C THR A 54 -34.44 -26.66 -28.11
N VAL A 55 -33.28 -26.74 -28.78
CA VAL A 55 -32.62 -25.76 -29.68
C VAL A 55 -32.43 -24.28 -29.23
N THR A 56 -31.17 -23.82 -29.15
CA THR A 56 -30.50 -22.87 -30.12
C THR A 56 -29.44 -21.98 -29.45
N LEU A 57 -28.28 -21.96 -30.11
CA LEU A 57 -27.06 -21.15 -30.02
C LEU A 57 -27.22 -19.66 -29.61
N ASN A 58 -26.20 -19.08 -28.95
CA ASN A 58 -25.16 -18.27 -29.62
C ASN A 58 -24.05 -17.76 -28.67
N SER A 59 -22.90 -17.58 -29.30
CA SER A 59 -21.57 -17.19 -28.86
C SER A 59 -21.42 -15.91 -28.03
N GLY A 60 -20.38 -15.90 -27.20
CA GLY A 60 -19.87 -14.71 -26.51
C GLY A 60 -18.47 -14.94 -25.95
N THR A 61 -17.49 -15.15 -26.82
CA THR A 61 -16.05 -15.04 -26.52
C THR A 61 -15.78 -13.65 -25.93
N GLY A 62 -15.48 -13.57 -24.63
CA GLY A 62 -15.27 -12.31 -23.92
C GLY A 62 -14.25 -12.45 -22.80
N GLN A 63 -12.97 -12.33 -23.17
CA GLN A 63 -11.85 -11.85 -22.36
C GLN A 63 -11.76 -12.28 -20.89
N ARG A 64 -10.92 -13.28 -20.63
CA ARG A 64 -10.18 -13.42 -19.37
C ARG A 64 -9.40 -12.13 -19.10
N ARG A 65 -9.86 -11.29 -18.18
CA ARG A 65 -9.02 -10.26 -17.57
C ARG A 65 -8.30 -10.87 -16.38
N THR A 66 -7.01 -11.07 -16.55
CA THR A 66 -6.08 -11.40 -15.49
C THR A 66 -5.98 -10.17 -14.59
N ALA A 67 -6.39 -10.25 -13.33
CA ALA A 67 -6.10 -9.21 -12.34
C ALA A 67 -4.64 -9.39 -11.86
N GLY A 68 -3.69 -9.17 -12.77
CA GLY A 68 -2.33 -8.84 -12.39
C GLY A 68 -2.34 -7.41 -11.87
N SER A 69 -2.08 -7.23 -10.59
CA SER A 69 -1.75 -5.92 -10.02
C SER A 69 -0.37 -5.53 -10.55
N GLY A 70 -0.33 -5.11 -11.81
CA GLY A 70 0.73 -4.29 -12.35
C GLY A 70 0.54 -2.91 -11.73
N GLY A 71 1.29 -2.62 -10.67
CA GLY A 71 1.39 -1.29 -10.11
C GLY A 71 1.88 -0.34 -11.21
N THR A 72 0.96 0.41 -11.80
CA THR A 72 1.28 1.48 -12.73
C THR A 72 2.09 2.52 -11.96
N SER A 73 3.41 2.53 -12.14
CA SER A 73 4.27 3.63 -11.73
C SER A 73 3.97 4.82 -12.64
N SER A 74 2.82 5.46 -12.45
CA SER A 74 2.56 6.78 -13.01
C SER A 74 3.49 7.73 -12.28
N GLY A 75 4.66 7.97 -12.88
CA GLY A 75 5.63 8.97 -12.45
C GLY A 75 5.04 10.36 -12.60
N VAL A 76 4.12 10.73 -11.71
CA VAL A 76 3.72 12.12 -11.52
C VAL A 76 4.94 12.80 -10.92
N GLN A 77 5.59 13.66 -11.71
CA GLN A 77 6.65 14.54 -11.22
C GLN A 77 6.01 15.60 -10.31
N LEU A 78 5.66 15.19 -9.10
CA LEU A 78 5.28 16.13 -8.06
C LEU A 78 6.54 16.93 -7.70
N ASN A 79 6.47 18.25 -7.83
CA ASN A 79 7.47 19.15 -7.25
C ASN A 79 7.67 18.75 -5.78
N ALA A 80 8.91 18.72 -5.27
CA ALA A 80 9.22 18.33 -3.90
C ALA A 80 8.41 19.13 -2.84
N ALA A 81 7.98 20.34 -3.19
CA ALA A 81 7.09 21.18 -2.38
C ALA A 81 5.61 20.72 -2.34
N GLN A 82 5.20 19.84 -3.25
CA GLN A 82 3.85 19.29 -3.41
C GLN A 82 3.80 17.79 -3.03
N SER A 83 4.87 17.25 -2.46
CA SER A 83 4.84 15.86 -2.00
C SER A 83 3.82 15.73 -0.85
N PRO A 84 2.85 14.80 -0.96
CA PRO A 84 1.81 14.62 0.05
C PRO A 84 2.38 14.25 1.42
N LEU A 85 3.63 13.76 1.48
CA LEU A 85 4.30 13.43 2.74
C LEU A 85 4.73 14.67 3.51
N VAL A 86 5.18 15.72 2.81
CA VAL A 86 5.71 16.95 3.41
C VAL A 86 4.58 17.78 4.01
N SER A 87 3.45 17.86 3.31
CA SER A 87 2.25 18.54 3.80
C SER A 87 1.61 17.80 4.99
N ARG A 88 1.57 16.46 4.95
CA ARG A 88 1.05 15.64 6.06
C ARG A 88 1.89 15.75 7.33
N LEU A 89 3.22 15.78 7.19
CA LEU A 89 4.15 15.84 8.32
C LEU A 89 4.52 17.27 8.74
N ARG A 90 3.97 18.30 8.09
CA ARG A 90 4.22 19.73 8.39
C ARG A 90 5.71 20.09 8.51
N ILE A 91 6.55 19.48 7.67
CA ILE A 91 8.01 19.73 7.69
C ILE A 91 8.31 20.97 6.86
N SER A 92 8.95 21.97 7.48
CA SER A 92 9.38 23.21 6.84
C SER A 92 10.39 22.96 5.71
N LYS A 93 10.39 23.83 4.69
CA LYS A 93 11.30 23.72 3.54
C LYS A 93 12.77 24.00 3.92
N ASP A 94 13.00 24.72 5.01
CA ASP A 94 14.33 25.12 5.47
C ASP A 94 15.04 24.03 6.28
N ALA A 95 14.37 22.90 6.53
CA ALA A 95 14.91 21.75 7.27
C ALA A 95 16.08 21.03 6.57
N ASP A 96 16.44 21.46 5.36
CA ASP A 96 17.55 20.90 4.59
C ASP A 96 18.94 21.37 5.08
N THR A 97 18.99 22.47 5.86
CA THR A 97 20.23 23.06 6.41
C THR A 97 20.46 22.72 7.89
N GLU A 98 19.41 22.30 8.59
CA GLU A 98 19.46 22.00 10.02
C GLU A 98 20.15 20.65 10.31
N PRO A 99 20.94 20.54 11.39
CA PRO A 99 21.49 19.26 11.84
C PRO A 99 20.36 18.27 12.12
N LEU A 100 20.54 17.00 11.72
CA LEU A 100 19.53 15.96 11.97
C LEU A 100 19.28 15.83 13.48
N PRO A 101 18.01 15.80 13.94
CA PRO A 101 17.70 15.54 15.33
C PRO A 101 18.23 14.15 15.74
N PRO A 102 18.50 13.91 17.04
CA PRO A 102 18.97 12.62 17.51
C PRO A 102 17.99 11.51 17.11
N GLN A 103 18.55 10.37 16.67
CA GLN A 103 17.74 9.25 16.21
C GLN A 103 16.77 8.80 17.32
N PRO A 104 15.45 8.74 17.04
CA PRO A 104 14.50 8.32 18.05
C PRO A 104 14.74 6.86 18.44
N PRO A 105 14.51 6.50 19.71
CA PRO A 105 14.77 5.15 20.19
C PRO A 105 13.94 4.12 19.42
N LYS A 106 14.58 3.00 19.05
CA LYS A 106 13.95 1.86 18.37
C LYS A 106 13.25 0.94 19.37
N VAL A 107 12.56 1.49 20.36
CA VAL A 107 11.79 0.73 21.35
C VAL A 107 10.35 1.18 21.27
N TRP A 108 9.43 0.22 21.30
CA TRP A 108 8.00 0.52 21.29
C TRP A 108 7.53 0.83 22.70
N GLU A 109 6.94 2.00 22.91
CA GLU A 109 6.35 2.33 24.21
C GLU A 109 5.05 1.55 24.45
N THR A 110 4.80 1.21 25.71
CA THR A 110 3.62 0.46 26.16
C THR A 110 2.35 1.31 26.10
N ASP A 111 2.48 2.60 26.42
CA ASP A 111 1.39 3.57 26.33
C ASP A 111 1.08 3.95 24.88
N ALA A 112 -0.21 4.06 24.55
CA ALA A 112 -0.68 4.32 23.19
C ALA A 112 -0.37 5.76 22.72
N GLY A 113 -0.47 6.75 23.63
CA GLY A 113 -0.20 8.15 23.32
C GLY A 113 1.27 8.36 22.98
N LYS A 114 2.16 7.94 23.87
CA LYS A 114 3.61 8.07 23.66
C LYS A 114 4.11 7.27 22.46
N ARG A 115 3.52 6.10 22.22
CA ARG A 115 3.76 5.31 21.00
C ARG A 115 3.48 6.10 19.72
N ALA A 116 2.37 6.83 19.67
CA ALA A 116 2.03 7.63 18.50
C ALA A 116 3.06 8.75 18.28
N GLU A 117 3.49 9.42 19.35
CA GLU A 117 4.51 10.47 19.28
C GLU A 117 5.86 9.95 18.79
N VAL A 118 6.33 8.81 19.32
CA VAL A 118 7.58 8.17 18.88
C VAL A 118 7.50 7.80 17.40
N LEU A 119 6.36 7.30 16.93
CA LEU A 119 6.17 6.98 15.51
C LEU A 119 6.18 8.22 14.62
N MET A 120 5.59 9.33 15.06
CA MET A 120 5.64 10.60 14.31
C MET A 120 7.08 11.11 14.21
N LYS A 121 7.79 11.20 15.35
CA LYS A 121 9.21 11.61 15.39
C LYS A 121 10.09 10.74 14.50
N ARG A 122 9.84 9.43 14.48
CA ARG A 122 10.59 8.49 13.62
C ARG A 122 10.31 8.70 12.12
N LYS A 123 9.07 9.01 11.76
CA LYS A 123 8.72 9.34 10.36
C LYS A 123 9.38 10.64 9.93
N GLU A 124 9.37 11.65 10.79
CA GLU A 124 10.03 12.94 10.56
C GLU A 124 11.54 12.75 10.37
N PHE A 125 12.20 12.04 11.30
CA PHE A 125 13.62 11.71 11.20
C PHE A 125 13.96 11.00 9.87
N MET A 126 13.20 9.97 9.51
CA MET A 126 13.41 9.21 8.28
C MET A 126 13.27 10.08 7.04
N LEU A 127 12.28 10.98 7.01
CA LEU A 127 12.07 11.86 5.87
C LEU A 127 13.22 12.88 5.73
N MET A 128 13.68 13.46 6.84
CA MET A 128 14.82 14.38 6.85
C MET A 128 16.11 13.68 6.38
N GLU A 129 16.39 12.48 6.90
CA GLU A 129 17.55 11.68 6.49
C GLU A 129 17.50 11.34 5.00
N ALA A 130 16.34 10.90 4.49
CA ALA A 130 16.15 10.58 3.07
C ALA A 130 16.37 11.79 2.18
N ARG A 131 15.90 12.98 2.58
CA ARG A 131 16.14 14.23 1.84
C ARG A 131 17.60 14.60 1.80
N LYS A 132 18.30 14.55 2.93
CA LYS A 132 19.74 14.83 3.00
C LYS A 132 20.52 13.92 2.05
N LYS A 133 20.28 12.60 2.13
CA LYS A 133 20.88 11.61 1.24
C LYS A 133 20.55 11.86 -0.23
N PHE A 134 19.32 12.26 -0.54
CA PHE A 134 18.90 12.58 -1.91
C PHE A 134 19.64 13.80 -2.46
N LEU A 135 19.77 14.88 -1.68
CA LEU A 135 20.49 16.08 -2.09
C LEU A 135 21.99 15.80 -2.30
N GLU A 136 22.62 15.02 -1.42
CA GLU A 136 24.00 14.57 -1.57
C GLU A 136 24.19 13.75 -2.86
N LYS A 137 23.31 12.77 -3.10
CA LYS A 137 23.33 11.94 -4.31
C LYS A 137 23.11 12.77 -5.58
N LYS A 138 22.20 13.75 -5.56
CA LYS A 138 21.94 14.66 -6.69
C LYS A 138 23.16 15.55 -7.00
N LYS A 139 23.88 16.00 -5.97
CA LYS A 139 25.15 16.73 -6.15
C LYS A 139 26.22 15.84 -6.78
N GLN A 140 26.35 14.60 -6.31
CA GLN A 140 27.31 13.63 -6.85
C GLN A 140 27.01 13.25 -8.31
N SER A 141 25.73 12.97 -8.66
CA SER A 141 25.35 12.64 -10.04
C SER A 141 25.58 13.80 -11.01
N LYS A 142 25.27 15.03 -10.58
CA LYS A 142 25.53 16.24 -11.37
C LYS A 142 27.02 16.50 -11.57
N ALA A 143 27.86 16.15 -10.59
CA ALA A 143 29.32 16.23 -10.73
C ALA A 143 29.86 15.13 -11.68
N ALA A 144 29.31 13.92 -11.61
CA ALA A 144 29.70 12.81 -12.48
C ALA A 144 29.30 13.03 -13.95
N GLU A 145 28.13 13.64 -14.22
CA GLU A 145 27.67 13.98 -15.57
C GLU A 145 28.49 15.11 -16.23
N LYS A 146 29.12 15.98 -15.43
CA LYS A 146 29.97 17.08 -15.94
C LYS A 146 31.41 16.64 -16.27
N ALA A 147 31.82 15.43 -15.89
CA ALA A 147 33.20 14.96 -15.99
C ALA A 147 33.62 14.14 -17.25
N PRO A 148 32.74 13.65 -18.17
CA PRO A 148 33.21 12.78 -19.26
C PRO A 148 33.65 13.49 -20.56
N ALA A 149 33.74 14.82 -20.61
CA ALA A 149 34.06 15.54 -21.87
C ALA A 149 35.54 15.92 -22.09
N ALA A 150 36.48 15.56 -21.19
CA ALA A 150 37.85 16.10 -21.22
C ALA A 150 38.99 15.08 -21.44
N THR A 151 38.73 13.78 -21.69
CA THR A 151 39.80 12.76 -21.72
C THR A 151 39.88 11.89 -22.98
N ALA A 152 39.19 12.22 -24.08
CA ALA A 152 39.13 11.37 -25.28
C ALA A 152 39.91 11.88 -26.52
N SER A 153 40.84 12.84 -26.39
CA SER A 153 41.60 13.32 -27.56
C SER A 153 43.01 13.81 -27.25
N THR A 154 43.86 12.94 -26.67
CA THR A 154 45.31 13.13 -26.69
C THR A 154 45.99 11.76 -26.77
N THR A 155 46.90 11.62 -27.74
CA THR A 155 47.86 10.51 -27.93
C THR A 155 47.43 9.35 -28.83
N ALA A 156 47.77 9.45 -30.11
CA ALA A 156 48.49 8.39 -30.82
C ALA A 156 49.27 9.03 -31.97
N GLU A 157 50.58 8.85 -31.89
CA GLU A 157 51.68 9.27 -32.77
C GLU A 157 51.65 8.58 -34.13
#